data_AF-A0A7J7HNK1-F1
#
_entry.id   AF-A0A7J7HNK1-F1
#
_cell.length_a   1.000
_cell.length_b   1.000
_cell.length_c   1.000
_cell.angle_alpha   90.00
_cell.angle_beta   90.00
_cell.angle_gamma   90.00
#
_symmetry.space_group_name_H-M   'P 1'
#
loop_
_entity.id
_entity.type
_entity.pdbx_description
1 polymer ?
#
loop_
_entity_poly.entity_id
_entity_poly.type
_entity_poly.pdbx_seq_one_letter_code
_entity_poly.pdbx_strand_id
1 'polypeptide(L)'
;MAACNNKLIGVRTFQSDPAEGPLDNVGHGTHTASMAAGNFVRNASVFGQAKGTAAGMAPLAHLAIYKVCSRISCLESDILAGMDAAMEDGVDILSQSIGAQSVPFYKDNIAKGAFCAIQKGILVSCSAGNDGPLHGTLSNEAPWILTVGASTIDRSIRATAVLGNKEEFDGEVLSQPNNFSSTLLPLFYSSTINPYTDSNLKGLSVYTAGGGAMMLTNEKKDGFTTLANAHFLPATKLSYAAGLKIKGYIKSTTTPTACV
;
A
#
# COMPACT_ATOMS: atom_id res chain seq x y z
N MET A 1 18.95 3.04 -21.10
CA MET A 1 18.12 1.88 -21.52
C MET A 1 18.09 0.90 -20.36
N ALA A 2 16.92 0.58 -19.81
CA ALA A 2 16.81 -0.58 -18.93
C ALA A 2 17.09 -1.81 -19.80
N ALA A 3 18.22 -2.46 -19.59
CA ALA A 3 18.61 -3.60 -20.41
C ALA A 3 17.73 -4.80 -20.01
N CYS A 4 16.91 -5.28 -20.95
CA CYS A 4 16.22 -6.55 -20.80
C CYS A 4 17.22 -7.68 -20.53
N ASN A 5 16.75 -8.73 -19.86
CA ASN A 5 17.53 -9.94 -19.58
C ASN A 5 16.60 -11.15 -19.53
N ASN A 6 17.11 -12.32 -19.14
CA ASN A 6 16.31 -13.55 -19.07
C ASN A 6 15.21 -13.53 -18.00
N LYS A 7 15.12 -12.48 -17.18
CA LYS A 7 14.03 -12.27 -16.22
C LYS A 7 13.03 -11.22 -16.72
N LEU A 8 13.53 -10.03 -17.05
CA LEU A 8 12.79 -8.93 -17.65
C LEU A 8 12.97 -9.01 -19.17
N ILE A 9 12.08 -9.73 -19.85
CA ILE A 9 12.24 -10.09 -21.26
C ILE A 9 11.70 -9.02 -22.21
N GLY A 10 10.85 -8.12 -21.73
CA GLY A 10 10.26 -7.04 -22.52
C GLY A 10 9.96 -5.82 -21.68
N VAL A 11 10.18 -4.63 -22.23
CA VAL A 11 9.80 -3.35 -21.62
C VAL A 11 9.28 -2.42 -22.71
N ARG A 12 8.04 -1.97 -22.58
CA ARG A 12 7.39 -1.01 -23.48
C ARG A 12 6.79 0.13 -22.65
N THR A 13 6.81 1.34 -23.21
CA THR A 13 6.18 2.52 -22.61
C THR A 13 5.13 3.06 -23.57
N PHE A 14 3.95 3.37 -23.05
CA PHE A 14 2.82 3.90 -23.80
C PHE A 14 2.46 5.32 -23.36
N GLN A 15 3.25 5.87 -22.44
CA GLN A 15 3.06 7.21 -21.93
C GLN A 15 3.20 8.24 -23.05
N SER A 16 2.26 9.17 -23.10
CA SER A 16 2.29 10.28 -24.05
C SER A 16 3.47 11.24 -23.86
N ASP A 17 4.10 11.27 -22.67
CA ASP A 17 5.29 12.08 -22.40
C ASP A 17 6.59 11.27 -22.60
N PRO A 18 7.36 11.53 -23.67
CA PRO A 18 8.61 10.82 -23.95
C PRO A 18 9.71 11.11 -22.91
N ALA A 19 9.58 12.13 -22.07
CA ALA A 19 10.59 12.50 -21.07
C ALA A 19 10.65 11.53 -19.87
N GLU A 20 9.57 10.80 -19.55
CA GLU A 20 9.55 9.91 -18.39
C GLU A 20 10.28 8.57 -18.61
N GLY A 21 10.48 8.17 -19.87
CA GLY A 21 11.16 6.93 -20.24
C GLY A 21 10.53 5.66 -19.65
N PRO A 22 11.17 4.49 -19.84
CA PRO A 22 10.65 3.20 -19.39
C PRO A 22 10.90 2.92 -17.90
N LEU A 23 11.65 3.79 -17.20
CA LEU A 23 12.01 3.58 -15.80
C LEU A 23 10.84 3.91 -14.88
N ASP A 24 10.68 3.10 -13.84
CA ASP A 24 9.73 3.34 -12.76
C ASP A 24 10.31 4.37 -11.79
N ASN A 25 9.69 5.54 -11.76
CA ASN A 25 10.11 6.67 -10.94
C ASN A 25 9.23 6.86 -9.70
N VAL A 26 8.25 5.98 -9.48
CA VAL A 26 7.30 6.02 -8.37
C VAL A 26 7.51 4.82 -7.44
N GLY A 27 7.78 3.64 -8.01
CA GLY A 27 8.02 2.39 -7.30
C GLY A 27 6.84 1.41 -7.31
N HIS A 28 5.63 1.86 -7.69
CA HIS A 28 4.44 1.01 -7.72
C HIS A 28 4.57 -0.17 -8.69
N GLY A 29 5.08 0.08 -9.90
CA GLY A 29 5.31 -0.95 -10.91
C GLY A 29 6.38 -1.96 -10.47
N THR A 30 7.47 -1.46 -9.91
CA THR A 30 8.56 -2.30 -9.37
C THR A 30 8.06 -3.19 -8.23
N HIS A 31 7.30 -2.61 -7.29
CA HIS A 31 6.74 -3.34 -6.15
C HIS A 31 5.79 -4.45 -6.62
N THR A 32 4.80 -4.11 -7.47
CA THR A 32 3.81 -5.08 -7.99
C THR A 32 4.45 -6.18 -8.84
N ALA A 33 5.36 -5.84 -9.75
CA ALA A 33 6.09 -6.83 -10.56
C ALA A 33 6.93 -7.78 -9.69
N SER A 34 7.56 -7.26 -8.63
CA SER A 34 8.33 -8.09 -7.69
C SER A 34 7.45 -9.02 -6.84
N MET A 35 6.22 -8.63 -6.51
CA MET A 35 5.27 -9.50 -5.80
C MET A 35 4.75 -10.63 -6.69
N ALA A 36 4.50 -10.35 -7.97
CA ALA A 36 4.05 -11.36 -8.92
C ALA A 36 5.17 -12.35 -9.25
N ALA A 37 6.33 -11.85 -9.65
CA ALA A 37 7.42 -12.68 -10.17
C ALA A 37 8.81 -12.16 -9.79
N GLY A 38 9.03 -11.59 -8.61
CA GLY A 38 10.38 -11.27 -8.13
C GLY A 38 11.25 -12.51 -8.00
N ASN A 39 12.52 -12.44 -8.43
CA ASN A 39 13.49 -13.51 -8.16
C ASN A 39 13.88 -13.51 -6.67
N PHE A 40 14.52 -14.59 -6.21
CA PHE A 40 14.98 -14.71 -4.83
C PHE A 40 16.02 -13.65 -4.48
N VAL A 41 15.70 -12.79 -3.52
CA VAL A 41 16.60 -11.78 -2.95
C VAL A 41 16.82 -12.09 -1.48
N ARG A 42 18.00 -12.62 -1.15
CA ARG A 42 18.38 -12.94 0.24
C ARG A 42 18.59 -11.67 1.06
N ASN A 43 18.30 -11.75 2.35
CA ASN A 43 18.49 -10.66 3.32
C ASN A 43 17.70 -9.38 2.97
N ALA A 44 16.57 -9.50 2.29
CA ALA A 44 15.66 -8.41 2.04
C ALA A 44 15.02 -7.95 3.36
N SER A 45 14.99 -6.63 3.60
CA SER A 45 14.33 -6.02 4.75
C SER A 45 14.08 -4.54 4.46
N VAL A 46 13.14 -3.93 5.17
CA VAL A 46 12.91 -2.48 5.15
C VAL A 46 13.12 -1.97 6.57
N PHE A 47 14.14 -1.14 6.79
CA PHE A 47 14.58 -0.71 8.14
C PHE A 47 14.84 -1.88 9.11
N GLY A 48 15.33 -3.02 8.60
CA GLY A 48 15.53 -4.24 9.39
C GLY A 48 14.25 -5.04 9.68
N GLN A 49 13.08 -4.53 9.32
CA GLN A 49 11.80 -5.21 9.47
C GLN A 49 11.54 -6.21 8.34
N ALA A 50 10.72 -7.22 8.64
CA ALA A 50 10.36 -8.30 7.73
C ALA A 50 11.57 -9.00 7.08
N LYS A 51 12.69 -9.11 7.81
CA LYS A 51 13.96 -9.66 7.30
C LYS A 51 13.78 -11.10 6.82
N GLY A 52 14.16 -11.37 5.58
CA GLY A 52 14.07 -12.72 5.01
C GLY A 52 14.59 -12.80 3.59
N THR A 53 14.12 -13.80 2.85
CA THR A 53 14.31 -13.88 1.40
C THR A 53 13.03 -13.38 0.74
N ALA A 54 13.11 -12.27 0.01
CA ALA A 54 11.99 -11.80 -0.80
C ALA A 54 11.92 -12.62 -2.09
N ALA A 55 10.71 -12.98 -2.50
CA ALA A 55 10.44 -13.67 -3.76
C ALA A 55 9.00 -13.35 -4.18
N GLY A 56 8.74 -13.36 -5.49
CA GLY A 56 7.37 -13.27 -6.00
C GLY A 56 6.64 -14.60 -5.89
N MET A 57 5.34 -14.60 -6.20
CA MET A 57 4.53 -15.83 -6.24
C MET A 57 5.04 -16.83 -7.29
N ALA A 58 5.57 -16.34 -8.40
CA ALA A 58 6.21 -17.15 -9.44
C ALA A 58 7.65 -16.68 -9.71
N PRO A 59 8.64 -17.06 -8.86
CA PRO A 59 10.01 -16.53 -8.95
C PRO A 59 10.73 -16.83 -10.26
N LEU A 60 10.32 -17.88 -10.97
CA LEU A 60 10.92 -18.32 -12.23
C LEU A 60 10.18 -17.79 -13.48
N ALA A 61 9.02 -17.15 -13.33
CA ALA A 61 8.27 -16.61 -14.46
C ALA A 61 9.02 -15.43 -15.11
N HIS A 62 8.85 -15.23 -16.41
CA HIS A 62 9.37 -14.05 -17.08
C HIS A 62 8.46 -12.84 -16.84
N LEU A 63 9.04 -11.64 -16.93
CA LEU A 63 8.34 -10.38 -16.80
C LEU A 63 8.43 -9.61 -18.12
N ALA A 64 7.26 -9.23 -18.66
CA ALA A 64 7.13 -8.21 -19.69
C ALA A 64 6.43 -7.00 -19.07
N ILE A 65 7.06 -5.83 -19.15
CA ILE A 65 6.62 -4.61 -18.48
C ILE A 65 6.00 -3.64 -19.49
N TYR A 66 4.76 -3.24 -19.24
CA TYR A 66 4.01 -2.28 -20.05
C TYR A 66 3.73 -1.06 -19.18
N LYS A 67 4.53 -0.01 -19.33
CA LYS A 67 4.38 1.23 -18.55
C LYS A 67 3.27 2.09 -19.17
N VAL A 68 2.13 2.13 -18.48
CA VAL A 68 0.91 2.87 -18.89
C VAL A 68 0.55 4.00 -17.92
N CYS A 69 1.30 4.14 -16.82
CA CYS A 69 1.09 5.15 -15.79
C CYS A 69 2.31 6.05 -15.66
N SER A 70 2.06 7.35 -15.51
CA SER A 70 3.02 8.39 -15.13
C SER A 70 3.05 8.64 -13.63
N ARG A 71 3.90 9.59 -13.20
CA ARG A 71 3.89 10.07 -11.82
C ARG A 71 2.54 10.64 -11.38
N ILE A 72 1.73 11.13 -12.31
CA ILE A 72 0.54 11.94 -12.00
C ILE A 72 -0.74 11.19 -12.38
N SER A 73 -0.74 10.40 -13.44
CA SER A 73 -1.94 9.73 -13.94
C SER A 73 -1.65 8.49 -14.79
N CYS A 74 -2.68 7.64 -14.90
CA CYS A 74 -2.75 6.56 -15.89
C CYS A 74 -3.88 6.93 -16.86
N LEU A 75 -3.55 7.26 -18.11
CA LEU A 75 -4.57 7.56 -19.11
C LEU A 75 -5.21 6.25 -19.60
N GLU A 76 -6.53 6.22 -19.73
CA GLU A 76 -7.23 5.03 -20.20
C GLU A 76 -6.79 4.59 -21.61
N SER A 77 -6.40 5.54 -22.46
CA SER A 77 -5.83 5.26 -23.78
C SER A 77 -4.52 4.48 -23.68
N ASP A 78 -3.64 4.88 -22.77
CA ASP A 78 -2.32 4.28 -22.60
C ASP A 78 -2.47 2.88 -21.96
N ILE A 79 -3.45 2.72 -21.06
CA ILE A 79 -3.82 1.42 -20.49
C ILE A 79 -4.27 0.48 -21.61
N LEU A 80 -5.23 0.89 -22.44
CA LEU A 80 -5.75 0.07 -23.52
C LEU A 80 -4.65 -0.30 -24.53
N ALA A 81 -3.80 0.67 -24.91
CA ALA A 81 -2.66 0.43 -25.79
C ALA A 81 -1.65 -0.56 -25.19
N GLY A 82 -1.39 -0.47 -23.88
CA GLY A 82 -0.54 -1.42 -23.17
C GLY A 82 -1.13 -2.84 -23.11
N MET A 83 -2.45 -2.96 -22.91
CA MET A 83 -3.14 -4.25 -22.96
C MET A 83 -3.08 -4.87 -24.37
N ASP A 84 -3.35 -4.08 -25.40
CA ASP A 84 -3.28 -4.54 -26.80
C ASP A 84 -1.88 -5.05 -27.16
N ALA A 85 -0.85 -4.27 -26.80
CA ALA A 85 0.54 -4.65 -26.98
C ALA A 85 0.90 -5.95 -26.24
N ALA A 86 0.44 -6.12 -25.01
CA ALA A 86 0.72 -7.33 -24.24
C ALA A 86 0.04 -8.57 -24.84
N MET A 87 -1.18 -8.42 -25.35
CA MET A 87 -1.88 -9.50 -26.05
C MET A 87 -1.18 -9.87 -27.37
N GLU A 88 -0.66 -8.88 -28.11
CA GLU A 88 0.10 -9.09 -29.34
C GLU A 88 1.44 -9.79 -29.07
N ASP A 89 2.12 -9.39 -28.00
CA ASP A 89 3.38 -10.00 -27.55
C ASP A 89 3.20 -11.43 -26.99
N GLY A 90 1.95 -11.87 -26.79
CA GLY A 90 1.63 -13.25 -26.40
C GLY A 90 1.86 -13.56 -24.93
N VAL A 91 1.58 -12.61 -24.02
CA VAL A 91 1.68 -12.86 -22.57
C VAL A 91 0.68 -13.93 -22.10
N ASP A 92 1.05 -14.71 -21.08
CA ASP A 92 0.18 -15.74 -20.52
C ASP A 92 -0.86 -15.19 -19.52
N ILE A 93 -0.48 -14.15 -18.77
CA ILE A 93 -1.31 -13.52 -17.74
C ILE A 93 -1.02 -12.02 -17.68
N LEU A 94 -2.06 -11.23 -17.43
CA LEU A 94 -1.96 -9.80 -17.14
C LEU A 94 -2.20 -9.54 -15.66
N SER A 95 -1.25 -8.84 -15.02
CA SER A 95 -1.37 -8.38 -13.63
C SER A 95 -1.43 -6.86 -13.61
N GLN A 96 -2.59 -6.31 -13.26
CA GLN A 96 -2.90 -4.90 -13.40
C GLN A 96 -3.43 -4.30 -12.08
N SER A 97 -2.55 -3.65 -11.31
CA SER A 97 -2.92 -2.98 -10.05
C SER A 97 -3.36 -1.53 -10.27
N ILE A 98 -4.24 -1.31 -11.24
CA ILE A 98 -4.84 0.01 -11.54
C ILE A 98 -6.34 -0.17 -11.83
N GLY A 99 -7.11 0.88 -11.58
CA GLY A 99 -8.55 0.90 -11.79
C GLY A 99 -9.05 2.35 -11.71
N ALA A 100 -10.26 2.55 -12.18
CA ALA A 100 -10.97 3.83 -12.10
C ALA A 100 -12.33 3.64 -11.41
N GLN A 101 -13.10 4.71 -11.30
CA GLN A 101 -14.46 4.64 -10.81
C GLN A 101 -15.30 3.67 -11.68
N SER A 102 -16.16 2.89 -11.04
CA SER A 102 -17.10 2.01 -11.74
C SER A 102 -17.97 2.79 -12.73
N VAL A 103 -17.97 2.33 -13.98
CA VAL A 103 -18.78 2.83 -15.09
C VAL A 103 -19.30 1.64 -15.89
N PRO A 104 -20.35 1.79 -16.73
CA PRO A 104 -20.82 0.69 -17.57
C PRO A 104 -19.70 0.10 -18.43
N PHE A 105 -19.64 -1.23 -18.60
CA PHE A 105 -18.50 -1.93 -19.22
C PHE A 105 -18.12 -1.44 -20.63
N TYR A 106 -19.09 -0.97 -21.41
CA TYR A 106 -18.82 -0.42 -22.74
C TYR A 106 -18.17 0.98 -22.70
N LYS A 107 -18.04 1.60 -21.53
CA LYS A 107 -17.27 2.83 -21.28
C LYS A 107 -15.97 2.57 -20.51
N ASP A 108 -15.81 1.40 -19.91
CA ASP A 108 -14.60 1.01 -19.19
C ASP A 108 -13.60 0.36 -20.15
N ASN A 109 -12.46 1.03 -20.37
CA ASN A 109 -11.42 0.55 -21.27
C ASN A 109 -10.63 -0.64 -20.69
N ILE A 110 -10.53 -0.77 -19.36
CA ILE A 110 -9.97 -1.96 -18.71
C ILE A 110 -10.91 -3.14 -18.95
N ALA A 111 -12.22 -2.94 -18.78
CA ALA A 111 -13.21 -3.99 -19.04
C ALA A 111 -13.16 -4.46 -20.51
N LYS A 112 -13.07 -3.53 -21.48
CA LYS A 112 -12.92 -3.87 -22.90
C LYS A 112 -11.64 -4.63 -23.20
N GLY A 113 -10.50 -4.11 -22.74
CA GLY A 113 -9.20 -4.75 -22.95
C GLY A 113 -9.17 -6.15 -22.34
N ALA A 114 -9.75 -6.32 -21.14
CA ALA A 114 -9.82 -7.61 -20.47
C ALA A 114 -10.76 -8.58 -21.19
N PHE A 115 -11.84 -8.10 -21.82
CA PHE A 115 -12.70 -8.93 -22.64
C PHE A 115 -11.97 -9.47 -23.88
N CYS A 116 -11.16 -8.62 -24.54
CA CYS A 116 -10.31 -9.07 -25.64
C CYS A 116 -9.25 -10.08 -25.18
N ALA A 117 -8.66 -9.86 -24.00
CA ALA A 117 -7.64 -10.74 -23.43
C ALA A 117 -8.20 -12.13 -23.11
N ILE A 118 -9.36 -12.22 -22.44
CA ILE A 118 -9.97 -13.49 -22.09
C ILE A 118 -10.39 -14.29 -23.34
N GLN A 119 -10.81 -13.61 -24.42
CA GLN A 119 -11.11 -14.24 -25.71
C GLN A 119 -9.88 -14.90 -26.35
N LYS A 120 -8.68 -14.42 -26.02
CA LYS A 120 -7.39 -15.00 -26.44
C LYS A 120 -6.84 -16.01 -25.41
N GLY A 121 -7.59 -16.31 -24.34
CA GLY A 121 -7.17 -17.22 -23.27
C GLY A 121 -6.23 -16.58 -22.24
N ILE A 122 -6.10 -15.25 -22.22
CA ILE A 122 -5.23 -14.51 -21.30
C ILE A 122 -6.06 -14.04 -20.10
N LEU A 123 -5.71 -14.52 -18.90
CA LEU A 123 -6.36 -14.08 -17.67
C LEU A 123 -5.89 -12.67 -17.28
N VAL A 124 -6.82 -11.81 -16.85
CA VAL A 124 -6.52 -10.48 -16.32
C VAL A 124 -6.85 -10.41 -14.83
N SER A 125 -5.83 -10.19 -14.01
CA SER A 125 -5.94 -9.99 -12.57
C SER A 125 -5.87 -8.50 -12.25
N CYS A 126 -6.92 -7.96 -11.65
CA CYS A 126 -7.00 -6.55 -11.26
C CYS A 126 -7.28 -6.37 -9.76
N SER A 127 -6.84 -5.25 -9.19
CA SER A 127 -7.20 -4.86 -7.82
C SER A 127 -8.64 -4.37 -7.74
N ALA A 128 -9.32 -4.61 -6.60
CA ALA A 128 -10.68 -4.15 -6.34
C ALA A 128 -10.78 -2.64 -6.01
N GLY A 129 -9.66 -1.92 -5.93
CA GLY A 129 -9.60 -0.53 -5.48
C GLY A 129 -9.44 -0.38 -3.96
N ASN A 130 -9.16 0.86 -3.53
CA ASN A 130 -8.86 1.20 -2.12
C ASN A 130 -9.91 2.13 -1.48
N ASP A 131 -11.04 2.36 -2.16
CA ASP A 131 -12.07 3.33 -1.76
C ASP A 131 -13.11 2.77 -0.78
N GLY A 132 -12.84 1.58 -0.23
CA GLY A 132 -13.65 0.99 0.85
C GLY A 132 -13.71 1.87 2.10
N PRO A 133 -14.54 1.50 3.10
CA PRO A 133 -15.22 0.21 3.26
C PRO A 133 -16.72 0.22 2.91
N LEU A 134 -17.23 1.31 2.32
CA LEU A 134 -18.66 1.43 2.00
C LEU A 134 -19.05 0.45 0.88
N HIS A 135 -20.33 0.08 0.82
CA HIS A 135 -20.83 -0.78 -0.25
C HIS A 135 -20.74 -0.06 -1.61
N GLY A 136 -20.41 -0.82 -2.67
CA GLY A 136 -20.37 -0.30 -4.03
C GLY A 136 -19.17 0.59 -4.36
N THR A 137 -18.08 0.49 -3.60
CA THR A 137 -16.83 1.25 -3.84
C THR A 137 -15.77 0.46 -4.61
N LEU A 138 -16.13 -0.71 -5.14
CA LEU A 138 -15.18 -1.56 -5.86
C LEU A 138 -14.99 -1.08 -7.30
N SER A 139 -13.81 -1.33 -7.84
CA SER A 139 -13.45 -1.13 -9.25
C SER A 139 -13.17 -2.47 -9.92
N ASN A 140 -13.09 -2.48 -11.26
CA ASN A 140 -12.73 -3.65 -12.06
C ASN A 140 -13.73 -4.82 -11.89
N GLU A 141 -15.02 -4.51 -11.84
CA GLU A 141 -16.11 -5.43 -11.51
C GLU A 141 -16.59 -6.34 -12.65
N ALA A 142 -15.95 -6.25 -13.83
CA ALA A 142 -16.38 -7.00 -15.00
C ALA A 142 -16.24 -8.52 -14.76
N PRO A 143 -17.22 -9.36 -15.14
CA PRO A 143 -17.23 -10.80 -14.81
C PRO A 143 -16.05 -11.62 -15.36
N TRP A 144 -15.35 -11.10 -16.37
CA TRP A 144 -14.19 -11.73 -17.00
C TRP A 144 -12.85 -11.27 -16.42
N ILE A 145 -12.87 -10.42 -15.38
CA ILE A 145 -11.68 -9.97 -14.64
C ILE A 145 -11.61 -10.75 -13.32
N LEU A 146 -10.41 -11.21 -12.96
CA LEU A 146 -10.14 -11.66 -11.60
C LEU A 146 -9.92 -10.44 -10.71
N THR A 147 -10.97 -10.00 -10.02
CA THR A 147 -10.95 -8.83 -9.14
C THR A 147 -10.52 -9.22 -7.72
N VAL A 148 -9.40 -8.68 -7.25
CA VAL A 148 -8.73 -9.10 -6.02
C VAL A 148 -8.89 -8.05 -4.91
N GLY A 149 -9.50 -8.45 -3.79
CA GLY A 149 -9.55 -7.66 -2.56
C GLY A 149 -8.29 -7.84 -1.70
N ALA A 150 -7.99 -6.85 -0.85
CA ALA A 150 -6.86 -6.91 0.06
C ALA A 150 -7.28 -7.43 1.45
N SER A 151 -6.42 -8.22 2.08
CA SER A 151 -6.59 -8.72 3.45
C SER A 151 -5.26 -8.71 4.21
N THR A 152 -5.32 -8.93 5.52
CA THR A 152 -4.15 -9.01 6.39
C THR A 152 -3.55 -10.42 6.42
N ILE A 153 -2.27 -10.50 6.76
CA ILE A 153 -1.59 -11.76 7.09
C ILE A 153 -1.35 -11.86 8.61
N ASP A 154 -0.83 -13.00 9.06
CA ASP A 154 -0.48 -13.25 10.47
C ASP A 154 0.71 -12.42 10.97
N ARG A 155 1.63 -12.05 10.08
CA ARG A 155 2.78 -11.20 10.38
C ARG A 155 2.37 -9.74 10.58
N SER A 156 2.78 -9.15 11.70
CA SER A 156 2.67 -7.71 11.99
C SER A 156 4.03 -7.09 12.33
N ILE A 157 4.21 -5.81 11.97
CA ILE A 157 5.40 -5.03 12.38
C ILE A 157 5.07 -4.31 13.68
N ARG A 158 5.13 -5.06 14.77
CA ARG A 158 4.60 -4.67 16.08
C ARG A 158 5.33 -3.47 16.70
N ALA A 159 4.55 -2.49 17.15
CA ALA A 159 4.95 -1.45 18.09
C ALA A 159 3.88 -1.29 19.17
N THR A 160 4.23 -1.60 20.41
CA THR A 160 3.27 -1.71 21.52
C THR A 160 3.20 -0.39 22.29
N ALA A 161 1.99 0.17 22.40
CA ALA A 161 1.72 1.28 23.29
C ALA A 161 1.53 0.78 24.73
N VAL A 162 2.20 1.40 25.70
CA VAL A 162 2.02 1.12 27.13
C VAL A 162 1.54 2.38 27.82
N LEU A 163 0.41 2.28 28.52
CA LEU A 163 -0.17 3.38 29.28
C LEU A 163 0.36 3.41 30.72
N GLY A 164 0.23 4.54 31.41
CA GLY A 164 0.64 4.69 32.81
C GLY A 164 -0.15 3.80 33.78
N ASN A 165 -1.34 3.32 33.39
CA ASN A 165 -2.10 2.30 34.13
C ASN A 165 -1.64 0.85 33.83
N LYS A 166 -0.56 0.68 33.05
CA LYS A 166 0.03 -0.59 32.62
C LYS A 166 -0.80 -1.39 31.60
N GLU A 167 -1.86 -0.80 31.03
CA GLU A 167 -2.52 -1.43 29.89
C GLU A 167 -1.63 -1.32 28.65
N GLU A 168 -1.59 -2.40 27.87
CA GLU A 168 -0.79 -2.51 26.66
C GLU A 168 -1.70 -2.67 25.44
N PHE A 169 -1.31 -2.03 24.34
CA PHE A 169 -2.01 -2.09 23.06
C PHE A 169 -1.03 -2.33 21.93
N ASP A 170 -1.13 -3.49 21.30
CA ASP A 170 -0.37 -3.79 20.10
C ASP A 170 -0.86 -2.94 18.92
N GLY A 171 0.06 -2.21 18.32
CA GLY A 171 -0.12 -1.53 17.04
C GLY A 171 1.01 -1.84 16.08
N GLU A 172 1.09 -1.06 14.99
CA GLU A 172 2.09 -1.27 13.96
C GLU A 172 2.79 0.03 13.53
N VAL A 173 4.07 -0.09 13.17
CA VAL A 173 4.88 0.98 12.59
C VAL A 173 6.00 0.37 11.76
N LEU A 174 6.36 0.97 10.63
CA LEU A 174 7.37 0.40 9.74
C LEU A 174 8.79 0.51 10.32
N SER A 175 9.04 1.55 11.12
CA SER A 175 10.34 1.78 11.74
C SER A 175 10.18 2.53 13.05
N GLN A 176 10.99 2.12 14.02
CA GLN A 176 11.23 2.87 15.25
C GLN A 176 12.67 3.41 15.20
N PRO A 177 12.95 4.61 15.74
CA PRO A 177 14.33 5.05 15.93
C PRO A 177 15.11 4.04 16.79
N ASN A 178 16.42 3.90 16.61
CA ASN A 178 17.19 2.95 17.43
C ASN A 178 17.51 3.46 18.84
N ASN A 179 17.40 4.78 19.06
CA ASN A 179 17.80 5.48 20.30
C ASN A 179 16.62 6.25 20.91
N PHE A 180 15.52 5.58 21.24
CA PHE A 180 14.44 6.20 22.01
C PHE A 180 14.20 5.41 23.29
N SER A 181 13.88 6.14 24.36
CA SER A 181 13.55 5.54 25.65
C SER A 181 12.06 5.29 25.71
N SER A 182 11.62 4.09 26.11
CA SER A 182 10.22 3.78 26.44
C SER A 182 9.81 4.38 27.79
N THR A 183 10.32 5.57 28.12
CA THR A 183 9.94 6.32 29.31
C THR A 183 8.51 6.80 29.15
N LEU A 184 7.69 6.65 30.20
CA LEU A 184 6.35 7.21 30.23
C LEU A 184 6.41 8.74 30.13
N LEU A 185 5.86 9.28 29.05
CA LEU A 185 5.73 10.72 28.82
C LEU A 185 4.30 11.18 29.04
N PRO A 186 4.05 12.46 29.37
CA PRO A 186 2.71 13.02 29.41
C PRO A 186 1.97 12.78 28.09
N LEU A 187 0.76 12.22 28.17
CA LEU A 187 -0.06 11.85 27.04
C LEU A 187 -1.09 12.94 26.76
N PHE A 188 -1.07 13.51 25.56
CA PHE A 188 -2.02 14.53 25.12
C PHE A 188 -2.90 14.01 23.98
N TYR A 189 -4.21 14.26 24.07
CA TYR A 189 -5.16 13.92 23.02
C TYR A 189 -5.51 15.16 22.19
N SER A 190 -5.22 15.13 20.90
CA SER A 190 -5.62 16.18 19.96
C SER A 190 -6.84 15.74 19.14
N SER A 191 -7.94 16.50 19.23
CA SER A 191 -9.14 16.30 18.41
C SER A 191 -9.15 17.13 17.12
N THR A 192 -8.12 17.95 16.89
CA THR A 192 -8.09 18.99 15.84
C THR A 192 -7.21 18.62 14.64
N ILE A 193 -6.59 17.45 14.61
CA ILE A 193 -5.80 17.03 13.45
C ILE A 193 -6.76 16.58 12.34
N ASN A 194 -6.69 17.26 11.19
CA ASN A 194 -7.48 16.93 10.01
C ASN A 194 -7.32 15.43 9.66
N PRO A 195 -8.42 14.66 9.59
CA PRO A 195 -8.36 13.22 9.32
C PRO A 195 -7.71 12.92 7.97
N TYR A 196 -7.85 13.82 6.98
CA TYR A 196 -7.33 13.70 5.62
C TYR A 196 -5.82 13.99 5.50
N THR A 197 -5.14 14.37 6.58
CA THR A 197 -3.69 14.59 6.53
C THR A 197 -2.94 13.26 6.60
N ASP A 198 -1.97 13.11 5.70
CA ASP A 198 -1.07 11.96 5.65
C ASP A 198 -0.43 11.67 7.02
N SER A 199 -0.32 10.39 7.36
CA SER A 199 0.18 9.96 8.68
C SER A 199 1.63 10.41 8.93
N ASN A 200 2.45 10.56 7.90
CA ASN A 200 3.83 11.04 8.02
C ASN A 200 3.86 12.54 8.27
N LEU A 201 2.96 13.31 7.65
CA LEU A 201 2.79 14.74 7.95
C LEU A 201 2.28 14.98 9.37
N LYS A 202 1.41 14.11 9.88
CA LYS A 202 0.99 14.12 11.30
C LYS A 202 2.20 13.89 12.20
N GLY A 203 3.03 12.90 11.88
CA GLY A 203 4.29 12.66 12.59
C GLY A 203 5.24 13.84 12.55
N LEU A 204 5.46 14.43 11.37
CA LEU A 204 6.29 15.63 11.24
C LEU A 204 5.77 16.77 12.11
N SER A 205 4.46 16.99 12.15
CA SER A 205 3.84 18.03 12.97
C SER A 205 4.14 17.82 14.46
N VAL A 206 3.95 16.60 14.96
CA VAL A 206 4.27 16.25 16.36
C VAL A 206 5.75 16.43 16.65
N TYR A 207 6.62 15.98 15.75
CA TYR A 207 8.07 16.13 15.87
C TYR A 207 8.48 17.61 15.96
N THR A 208 7.97 18.45 15.05
CA THR A 208 8.28 19.90 15.04
C THR A 208 7.75 20.64 16.26
N ALA A 209 6.69 20.15 16.89
CA ALA A 209 6.16 20.69 18.13
C ALA A 209 6.94 20.23 19.39
N GLY A 210 8.00 19.42 19.22
CA GLY A 210 8.80 18.88 20.33
C GLY A 210 8.18 17.65 21.01
N GLY A 211 7.24 16.97 20.36
CA GLY A 211 6.65 15.73 20.88
C GLY A 211 7.63 14.57 20.84
N GLY A 212 7.63 13.74 21.90
CA GLY A 212 8.55 12.60 22.03
C GLY A 212 8.07 11.29 21.40
N ALA A 213 6.76 11.10 21.22
CA ALA A 213 6.14 9.91 20.64
C ALA A 213 4.77 10.25 20.02
N MET A 214 4.28 9.43 19.10
CA MET A 214 2.95 9.59 18.49
C MET A 214 2.17 8.27 18.46
N MET A 215 0.99 8.26 19.09
CA MET A 215 0.01 7.18 18.92
C MET A 215 -1.08 7.61 17.95
N LEU A 216 -1.21 6.93 16.81
CA LEU A 216 -2.30 7.15 15.87
C LEU A 216 -3.36 6.10 16.07
N THR A 217 -4.62 6.51 16.18
CA THR A 217 -5.75 5.58 16.29
C THR A 217 -6.57 5.60 15.02
N ASN A 218 -7.12 4.45 14.63
CA ASN A 218 -7.99 4.34 13.47
C ASN A 218 -9.31 5.07 13.65
N GLU A 219 -9.93 5.45 12.54
CA GLU A 219 -11.33 5.84 12.55
C GLU A 219 -12.23 4.62 12.66
N LYS A 220 -13.51 4.83 12.99
CA LYS A 220 -14.49 3.73 13.09
C LYS A 220 -14.57 2.90 11.81
N LYS A 221 -14.44 3.55 10.65
CA LYS A 221 -14.49 2.90 9.33
C LYS A 221 -13.30 1.97 9.08
N ASP A 222 -12.12 2.29 9.60
CA ASP A 222 -10.90 1.49 9.39
C ASP A 222 -10.80 0.32 10.38
N GLY A 223 -11.58 0.36 11.48
CA GLY A 223 -11.71 -0.73 12.42
C GLY A 223 -10.37 -1.20 12.98
N PHE A 224 -10.02 -2.47 12.69
CA PHE A 224 -8.79 -3.13 13.15
C PHE A 224 -7.63 -3.04 12.15
N THR A 225 -7.85 -2.53 10.93
CA THR A 225 -6.83 -2.51 9.88
C THR A 225 -5.74 -1.48 10.21
N THR A 226 -4.57 -1.96 10.60
CA THR A 226 -3.39 -1.12 10.83
C THR A 226 -2.46 -1.17 9.62
N LEU A 227 -1.76 -0.06 9.38
CA LEU A 227 -0.76 0.05 8.33
C LEU A 227 0.56 0.47 8.97
N ALA A 228 1.60 -0.33 8.76
CA ALA A 228 2.94 -0.02 9.21
C ALA A 228 3.55 1.05 8.29
N ASN A 229 3.46 2.32 8.71
CA ASN A 229 4.11 3.45 8.04
C ASN A 229 5.37 3.89 8.83
N ALA A 230 6.32 4.51 8.15
CA ALA A 230 7.51 5.08 8.78
C ALA A 230 7.24 6.51 9.25
N HIS A 231 7.61 6.85 10.49
CA HIS A 231 7.40 8.19 11.06
C HIS A 231 8.73 8.83 11.48
N PHE A 232 8.74 10.17 11.60
CA PHE A 232 9.92 10.95 12.01
C PHE A 232 10.28 10.81 13.50
N LEU A 233 9.37 10.27 14.29
CA LEU A 233 9.51 10.04 15.73
C LEU A 233 8.96 8.65 16.08
N PRO A 234 9.24 8.13 17.29
CA PRO A 234 8.64 6.88 17.74
C PRO A 234 7.12 6.94 17.65
N ALA A 235 6.52 5.91 17.07
CA ALA A 235 5.09 5.93 16.81
C ALA A 235 4.48 4.54 16.77
N THR A 236 3.15 4.48 16.92
CA THR A 236 2.38 3.26 16.71
C THR A 236 1.00 3.57 16.15
N LYS A 237 0.57 2.80 15.15
CA LYS A 237 -0.77 2.85 14.57
C LYS A 237 -1.63 1.77 15.22
N LEU A 238 -2.72 2.18 15.84
CA LEU A 238 -3.58 1.37 16.68
C LEU A 238 -4.99 1.26 16.09
N SER A 239 -5.66 0.15 16.41
CA SER A 239 -7.07 -0.08 16.05
C SER A 239 -8.01 0.95 16.67
N TYR A 240 -9.22 1.06 16.11
CA TYR A 240 -10.26 1.95 16.63
C TYR A 240 -10.65 1.56 18.06
N ALA A 241 -10.76 0.25 18.34
CA ALA A 241 -11.11 -0.27 19.66
C ALA A 241 -10.04 0.08 20.72
N ALA A 242 -8.75 -0.06 20.39
CA ALA A 242 -7.67 0.40 21.26
C ALA A 242 -7.74 1.91 21.48
N GLY A 243 -8.02 2.69 20.43
CA GLY A 243 -8.20 4.14 20.53
C GLY A 243 -9.33 4.56 21.46
N LEU A 244 -10.44 3.82 21.50
CA LEU A 244 -11.53 4.08 22.47
C LEU A 244 -11.09 3.85 23.91
N LYS A 245 -10.35 2.77 24.18
CA LYS A 245 -9.81 2.46 25.52
C LYS A 245 -8.82 3.51 25.99
N ILE A 246 -7.88 3.91 25.11
CA ILE A 246 -6.91 4.98 25.39
C ILE A 246 -7.62 6.31 25.69
N LYS A 247 -8.64 6.68 24.90
CA LYS A 247 -9.46 7.87 25.19
C LYS A 247 -10.18 7.77 26.53
N GLY A 248 -10.61 6.57 26.93
CA GLY A 248 -11.17 6.30 28.26
C GLY A 248 -10.14 6.55 29.36
N TYR A 249 -8.94 6.00 29.22
CA TYR A 249 -7.83 6.20 30.15
C TYR A 249 -7.48 7.69 30.33
N ILE A 250 -7.32 8.43 29.23
CA ILE A 250 -7.02 9.87 29.26
C ILE A 250 -8.06 10.67 30.06
N LYS A 251 -9.34 10.25 30.02
CA LYS A 251 -10.41 10.88 30.80
C LYS A 251 -10.47 10.44 32.26
N SER A 252 -9.85 9.31 32.61
CA SER A 252 -9.89 8.75 33.96
C SER A 252 -8.83 9.30 34.92
N THR A 253 -7.83 10.04 34.41
CA THR A 253 -6.75 10.60 35.22
C THR A 253 -6.43 12.04 34.79
N THR A 254 -5.95 12.86 35.73
CA THR A 254 -5.51 14.24 35.46
C THR A 254 -4.09 14.31 34.91
N THR A 255 -3.30 13.24 35.04
CA THR A 255 -1.91 13.14 34.58
C THR A 255 -1.69 11.88 33.74
N PRO A 256 -2.38 11.75 32.59
CA PRO A 256 -2.23 10.58 31.73
C PRO A 256 -0.80 10.51 31.18
N THR A 257 -0.21 9.32 31.21
CA THR A 257 1.12 9.07 30.65
C THR A 257 1.11 7.84 29.77
N ALA A 258 2.03 7.77 28.80
CA ALA A 258 2.22 6.61 27.96
C ALA A 258 3.61 6.59 27.30
N CYS A 259 3.98 5.42 26.77
CA CYS A 259 5.11 5.22 25.87
C CYS A 259 4.74 4.27 24.73
N VAL A 260 5.62 4.19 23.73
CA VAL A 260 5.53 3.33 22.54
C VAL A 260 6.81 2.51 22.36
#